data_AF-A0A3B0WMN4-F1
#
_entry.id   AF-A0A3B0WMN4-F1
#
_cell.length_a   1.000
_cell.length_b   1.000
_cell.length_c   1.000
_cell.angle_alpha   90.00
_cell.angle_beta   90.00
_cell.angle_gamma   90.00
#
_symmetry.space_group_name_H-M   'P 1'
#
loop_
_entity.id
_entity.type
_entity.pdbx_description
1 polymer ?
#
loop_
_entity_poly.entity_id
_entity_poly.type
_entity_poly.pdbx_seq_one_letter_code
_entity_poly.pdbx_strand_id
1 'polypeptide(L)'
;MEKNNISEKAIEENVIIQQQNGHITLWALRIILRLNLKERFIKHHNVLTTAEILQPLGLMDYFDTDMYGENDNTKKTIQRMEQQLLRLEKKVPSVDDILRKNIHLLGQSLSLSEIEKDILQLSASFYQNNGLGFLTDMVGELNTQQTKQILAVILSRSIEQIDAALNVKSTLL
;
A
#
# COMPACT_ATOMS: atom_id res chain seq x y z
N MET A 1 4.07 31.50 -23.60
CA MET A 1 2.91 30.69 -23.17
C MET A 1 3.40 29.43 -22.43
N GLU A 2 4.17 29.57 -21.35
CA GLU A 2 4.81 28.42 -20.66
C GLU A 2 4.46 28.29 -19.17
N LYS A 3 3.77 29.28 -18.58
CA LYS A 3 3.45 29.28 -17.14
C LYS A 3 2.20 28.47 -16.76
N ASN A 4 1.31 28.17 -17.70
CA ASN A 4 0.07 27.41 -17.42
C ASN A 4 0.30 25.89 -17.35
N ASN A 5 1.23 25.33 -18.13
CA ASN A 5 1.49 23.89 -18.17
C ASN A 5 2.09 23.32 -16.87
N ILE A 6 2.85 24.12 -16.12
CA ILE A 6 3.48 23.68 -14.86
C ILE A 6 2.44 23.61 -13.74
N SER A 7 1.46 24.53 -13.77
CA SER A 7 0.38 24.58 -12.78
C SER A 7 -0.60 23.41 -12.97
N GLU A 8 -1.01 23.12 -14.21
CA GLU A 8 -1.94 22.02 -14.50
C GLU A 8 -1.33 20.64 -14.16
N LYS A 9 -0.06 20.42 -14.51
CA LYS A 9 0.63 19.16 -14.20
C LYS A 9 0.80 18.94 -12.69
N ALA A 10 1.03 20.01 -11.93
CA ALA A 10 1.10 19.95 -10.47
C ALA A 10 -0.29 19.76 -9.81
N ILE A 11 -1.36 20.22 -10.46
CA ILE A 11 -2.74 20.01 -10.02
C ILE A 11 -3.18 18.56 -10.33
N GLU A 12 -2.89 18.04 -11.52
CA GLU A 12 -3.11 16.63 -11.88
C GLU A 12 -2.31 15.69 -10.98
N GLU A 13 -1.02 15.96 -10.73
CA GLU A 13 -0.22 15.18 -9.79
C GLU A 13 -0.76 15.25 -8.35
N ASN A 14 -1.29 16.40 -7.91
CA ASN A 14 -1.96 16.49 -6.60
C ASN A 14 -3.30 15.75 -6.57
N VAL A 15 -4.06 15.75 -7.67
CA VAL A 15 -5.33 15.00 -7.77
C VAL A 15 -5.08 13.50 -7.79
N ILE A 16 -3.98 13.04 -8.41
CA ILE A 16 -3.55 11.63 -8.40
C ILE A 16 -3.05 11.22 -7.00
N ILE A 17 -2.36 12.10 -6.28
CA ILE A 17 -1.99 11.88 -4.86
C ILE A 17 -3.23 11.94 -3.94
N GLN A 18 -4.26 12.69 -4.36
CA GLN A 18 -5.57 12.78 -3.69
C GLN A 18 -6.55 11.68 -4.10
N GLN A 19 -6.24 10.84 -5.10
CA GLN A 19 -7.00 9.61 -5.30
C GLN A 19 -6.85 8.80 -4.01
N GLN A 20 -8.00 8.64 -3.38
CA GLN A 20 -8.18 8.29 -1.98
C GLN A 20 -7.23 7.16 -1.56
N ASN A 21 -6.45 7.42 -0.50
CA ASN A 21 -5.68 6.45 0.29
C ASN A 21 -4.18 6.28 -0.04
N GLY A 22 -3.40 7.37 0.01
CA GLY A 22 -1.93 7.30 -0.13
C GLY A 22 -1.20 6.30 0.79
N HIS A 23 -1.75 5.98 1.97
CA HIS A 23 -1.25 4.89 2.82
C HIS A 23 -1.52 3.49 2.23
N ILE A 24 -2.72 3.26 1.70
CA ILE A 24 -3.09 2.00 1.04
C ILE A 24 -2.20 1.76 -0.16
N THR A 25 -1.97 2.79 -0.97
CA THR A 25 -1.06 2.68 -2.12
C THR A 25 0.37 2.42 -1.71
N LEU A 26 0.85 3.08 -0.66
CA LEU A 26 2.17 2.79 -0.11
C LEU A 26 2.29 1.32 0.33
N TRP A 27 1.31 0.81 1.06
CA TRP A 27 1.32 -0.58 1.53
C TRP A 27 1.20 -1.59 0.38
N ALA A 28 0.28 -1.36 -0.56
CA ALA A 28 0.10 -2.20 -1.74
C ALA A 28 1.39 -2.29 -2.57
N LEU A 29 2.04 -1.15 -2.82
CA LEU A 29 3.32 -1.11 -3.53
C LEU A 29 4.44 -1.80 -2.76
N ARG A 30 4.49 -1.68 -1.43
CA ARG A 30 5.46 -2.42 -0.60
C ARG A 30 5.22 -3.93 -0.66
N ILE A 31 3.97 -4.38 -0.60
CA ILE A 31 3.64 -5.80 -0.76
C ILE A 31 4.16 -6.33 -2.09
N ILE A 32 3.87 -5.63 -3.21
CA ILE A 32 4.27 -6.14 -4.53
C ILE A 32 5.80 -6.04 -4.73
N LEU A 33 6.38 -4.88 -4.45
CA LEU A 33 7.76 -4.58 -4.84
C LEU A 33 8.78 -5.04 -3.81
N ARG A 34 8.52 -4.81 -2.52
CA ARG A 34 9.50 -5.13 -1.44
C ARG A 34 9.45 -6.60 -1.04
N LEU A 35 8.30 -7.27 -1.17
CA LEU A 35 8.20 -8.74 -0.99
C LEU A 35 8.49 -9.53 -2.28
N ASN A 36 8.95 -8.84 -3.33
CA ASN A 36 9.30 -9.45 -4.62
C ASN A 36 8.16 -10.25 -5.30
N LEU A 37 6.91 -9.82 -5.12
CA LEU A 37 5.73 -10.45 -5.71
C LEU A 37 5.41 -9.97 -7.13
N LYS A 38 6.17 -9.00 -7.67
CA LYS A 38 5.96 -8.42 -9.02
C LYS A 38 5.69 -9.45 -10.12
N GLU A 39 6.48 -10.52 -10.20
CA GLU A 39 6.29 -11.54 -11.24
C GLU A 39 5.02 -12.34 -11.04
N ARG A 40 4.72 -12.73 -9.80
CA ARG A 40 3.48 -13.45 -9.45
C ARG A 40 2.26 -12.57 -9.76
N PHE A 41 2.34 -11.29 -9.42
CA PHE A 41 1.30 -10.30 -9.67
C PHE A 41 0.99 -10.16 -11.16
N ILE A 42 2.01 -9.98 -12.00
CA ILE A 42 1.83 -9.81 -13.46
C ILE A 42 1.32 -11.10 -14.13
N LYS A 43 1.82 -12.26 -13.69
CA LYS A 43 1.41 -13.56 -14.25
C LYS A 43 0.01 -13.98 -13.79
N HIS A 44 -0.54 -13.35 -12.76
CA HIS A 44 -1.87 -13.68 -12.26
C HIS A 44 -2.95 -13.19 -13.24
N HIS A 45 -3.82 -14.10 -13.65
CA HIS A 45 -4.90 -13.78 -14.57
C HIS A 45 -5.77 -12.62 -14.04
N ASN A 46 -6.19 -11.75 -14.96
CA ASN A 46 -7.15 -10.67 -14.75
C ASN A 46 -6.74 -9.56 -13.77
N VAL A 47 -5.50 -9.56 -13.25
CA VAL A 47 -5.05 -8.52 -12.32
C VAL A 47 -5.06 -7.13 -12.96
N LEU A 48 -4.68 -7.03 -14.23
CA LEU A 48 -4.69 -5.78 -14.99
C LEU A 48 -6.08 -5.40 -15.54
N THR A 49 -7.07 -6.27 -15.40
CA THR A 49 -8.44 -6.05 -15.86
C THR A 49 -9.43 -5.92 -14.69
N THR A 50 -8.94 -5.84 -13.46
CA THR A 50 -9.76 -5.76 -12.24
C THR A 50 -9.50 -4.42 -11.54
N ALA A 51 -10.49 -3.52 -11.60
CA ALA A 51 -10.38 -2.17 -11.08
C ALA A 51 -10.07 -2.17 -9.58
N GLU A 52 -10.68 -3.09 -8.84
CA GLU A 52 -10.51 -3.24 -7.40
C GLU A 52 -9.06 -3.55 -7.00
N ILE A 53 -8.30 -4.23 -7.87
CA ILE A 53 -6.88 -4.56 -7.65
C ILE A 53 -5.96 -3.42 -8.10
N LEU A 54 -6.31 -2.73 -9.19
CA LEU A 54 -5.52 -1.61 -9.72
C LEU A 54 -5.68 -0.31 -8.93
N GLN A 55 -6.86 -0.08 -8.35
CA GLN A 55 -7.17 1.10 -7.55
C GLN A 55 -6.18 1.32 -6.41
N PRO A 56 -5.93 0.36 -5.50
CA PRO A 56 -4.96 0.58 -4.42
C PRO A 56 -3.56 0.83 -4.96
N LEU A 57 -3.21 0.35 -6.15
CA LEU A 57 -1.89 0.60 -6.76
C LEU A 57 -1.77 1.97 -7.43
N GLY A 58 -2.87 2.73 -7.54
CA GLY A 58 -2.90 3.97 -8.32
C GLY A 58 -2.68 3.72 -9.81
N LEU A 59 -3.10 2.55 -10.31
CA LEU A 59 -2.92 2.12 -11.70
C LEU A 59 -4.24 2.11 -12.48
N MET A 60 -5.26 2.84 -12.03
CA MET A 60 -6.58 2.89 -12.68
C MET A 60 -6.53 3.35 -14.14
N ASP A 61 -5.55 4.18 -14.50
CA ASP A 61 -5.35 4.64 -15.88
C ASP A 61 -5.02 3.49 -16.87
N TYR A 62 -4.71 2.30 -16.34
CA TYR A 62 -4.42 1.10 -17.13
C TYR A 62 -5.58 0.11 -17.19
N PHE A 63 -6.66 0.37 -16.45
CA PHE A 63 -7.86 -0.45 -16.51
C PHE A 63 -8.41 -0.44 -17.93
N ASP A 64 -8.65 -1.62 -18.50
CA ASP A 64 -9.23 -1.81 -19.84
C ASP A 64 -8.36 -1.32 -21.02
N THR A 65 -7.06 -1.04 -20.79
CA THR A 65 -6.11 -0.95 -21.91
C THR A 65 -5.83 -2.36 -22.42
N ASP A 66 -6.01 -2.59 -23.73
CA ASP A 66 -5.72 -3.86 -24.43
C ASP A 66 -4.26 -4.29 -24.23
N MET A 67 -3.95 -4.88 -23.07
CA MET A 67 -2.63 -5.35 -22.63
C MET A 67 -2.24 -6.68 -23.28
N TYR A 68 -2.93 -7.08 -24.36
CA TYR A 68 -2.57 -8.23 -25.17
C TYR A 68 -1.50 -7.83 -26.20
N GLY A 69 -0.31 -7.48 -25.70
CA GLY A 69 0.81 -7.16 -26.57
C GLY A 69 1.96 -6.51 -25.80
N GLU A 70 3.12 -7.17 -25.86
CA GLU A 70 4.45 -6.62 -25.57
C GLU A 70 4.90 -6.57 -24.09
N ASN A 71 5.92 -7.38 -23.80
CA ASN A 71 6.77 -7.33 -22.60
C ASN A 71 7.27 -5.92 -22.21
N ASP A 72 7.22 -4.96 -23.12
CA ASP A 72 7.63 -3.57 -22.89
C ASP A 72 6.63 -2.81 -21.99
N ASN A 73 5.33 -3.11 -22.07
CA ASN A 73 4.32 -2.44 -21.26
C ASN A 73 4.41 -2.85 -19.78
N THR A 74 4.63 -4.14 -19.52
CA THR A 74 4.87 -4.69 -18.19
C THR A 74 6.07 -4.03 -17.49
N LYS A 75 7.19 -3.87 -18.20
CA LYS A 75 8.38 -3.22 -17.65
C LYS A 75 8.11 -1.77 -17.28
N LYS A 76 7.39 -1.04 -18.15
CA LYS A 76 6.96 0.35 -17.90
C LYS A 76 6.05 0.44 -16.67
N THR A 77 5.11 -0.49 -16.50
CA THR A 77 4.23 -0.54 -15.32
C THR A 77 5.03 -0.75 -14.04
N ILE A 78 5.95 -1.73 -14.00
CA ILE A 78 6.81 -1.95 -12.83
C ILE A 78 7.63 -0.69 -12.51
N GLN A 79 8.26 -0.07 -13.52
CA GLN A 79 9.05 1.14 -13.33
C GLN A 79 8.22 2.30 -12.74
N ARG A 80 6.97 2.46 -13.18
CA ARG A 80 6.06 3.46 -12.60
C ARG A 80 5.72 3.15 -11.15
N MET A 81 5.41 1.89 -10.84
CA MET A 81 5.17 1.45 -9.46
C MET A 81 6.37 1.74 -8.56
N GLU A 82 7.60 1.49 -9.03
CA GLU A 82 8.83 1.80 -8.30
C GLU A 82 9.00 3.31 -8.08
N GLN A 83 8.78 4.13 -9.12
CA GLN A 83 8.85 5.58 -8.99
C GLN A 83 7.80 6.12 -8.01
N GLN A 84 6.59 5.59 -8.04
CA GLN A 84 5.51 5.96 -7.13
C GLN A 84 5.82 5.55 -5.70
N LEU A 85 6.36 4.35 -5.49
CA LEU A 85 6.80 3.89 -4.18
C LEU A 85 7.87 4.82 -3.60
N LEU A 86 8.89 5.17 -4.39
CA LEU A 86 9.95 6.09 -3.96
C LEU A 86 9.41 7.49 -3.60
N ARG A 87 8.38 7.97 -4.31
CA ARG A 87 7.71 9.25 -3.99
C ARG A 87 6.96 9.16 -2.66
N LEU A 88 6.17 8.11 -2.47
CA LEU A 88 5.36 7.90 -1.26
C LEU A 88 6.20 7.60 -0.02
N GLU A 89 7.33 6.90 -0.16
CA GLU A 89 8.27 6.65 0.95
C GLU A 89 8.95 7.94 1.43
N LYS A 90 9.22 8.89 0.52
CA LYS A 90 9.82 10.20 0.88
C LYS A 90 8.84 11.14 1.55
N LYS A 91 7.57 11.08 1.16
CA LYS A 91 6.52 11.94 1.69
C LYS A 91 5.25 11.11 1.87
N VAL A 92 5.11 10.53 3.06
CA VAL A 92 3.89 9.81 3.43
C VAL A 92 2.72 10.79 3.35
N PRO A 93 1.68 10.51 2.54
CA PRO A 93 0.58 11.43 2.39
C PRO A 93 -0.14 11.65 3.72
N SER A 94 -0.24 12.91 4.13
CA SER A 94 -1.08 13.31 5.26
C SER A 94 -2.54 13.27 4.81
N VAL A 95 -3.11 12.08 4.72
CA VAL A 95 -4.54 11.94 4.47
C VAL A 95 -5.27 12.20 5.77
N ASP A 96 -6.28 13.07 5.71
CA ASP A 96 -7.26 13.21 6.77
C ASP A 96 -8.17 11.97 6.80
N ASP A 97 -7.63 10.88 7.32
CA ASP A 97 -8.26 9.56 7.34
C ASP A 97 -9.07 9.38 8.64
N ILE A 98 -10.39 9.24 8.50
CA ILE A 98 -11.32 8.99 9.61
C ILE A 98 -10.92 7.70 10.36
N LEU A 99 -10.47 6.66 9.65
CA LEU A 99 -10.02 5.43 10.28
C LEU A 99 -8.80 5.70 11.16
N ARG A 100 -7.82 6.45 10.65
CA ARG A 100 -6.63 6.85 11.42
C ARG A 100 -6.99 7.67 12.65
N LYS A 101 -7.91 8.62 12.52
CA LYS A 101 -8.42 9.41 13.67
C LYS A 101 -9.07 8.50 14.72
N ASN A 102 -9.94 7.59 14.28
CA ASN A 102 -10.62 6.65 15.18
C ASN A 102 -9.62 5.72 15.89
N ILE A 103 -8.63 5.19 15.16
CA ILE A 103 -7.57 4.35 15.73
C ILE A 103 -6.69 5.15 16.70
N HIS A 104 -6.42 6.42 16.41
CA HIS A 104 -5.66 7.26 17.33
C HIS A 104 -6.41 7.46 18.65
N LEU A 105 -7.72 7.75 18.58
CA LEU A 105 -8.57 7.90 19.77
C LEU A 105 -8.67 6.59 20.56
N LEU A 106 -8.95 5.47 19.90
CA LEU A 106 -8.96 4.14 20.53
C LEU A 106 -7.61 3.81 21.16
N GLY A 107 -6.53 4.13 20.46
CA GLY A 107 -5.18 3.90 20.94
C GLY A 107 -4.81 4.75 22.14
N GLN A 108 -5.37 5.95 22.30
CA GLN A 108 -5.22 6.72 23.53
C GLN A 108 -5.96 6.06 24.71
N SER A 109 -7.19 5.59 24.49
CA SER A 109 -7.99 4.94 25.54
C SER A 109 -7.38 3.63 26.02
N LEU A 110 -6.76 2.88 25.11
CA LEU A 110 -6.13 1.59 25.41
C LEU A 110 -4.64 1.73 25.76
N SER A 111 -4.03 2.91 25.61
CA SER A 111 -2.58 3.11 25.74
C SER A 111 -1.75 2.32 24.73
N LEU A 112 -2.26 2.18 23.50
CA LEU A 112 -1.50 1.59 22.38
C LEU A 112 -0.29 2.46 22.02
N SER A 113 0.84 1.81 21.77
CA SER A 113 2.00 2.40 21.13
C SER A 113 1.70 2.79 19.68
N GLU A 114 2.53 3.66 19.11
CA GLU A 114 2.38 4.06 17.70
C GLU A 114 2.51 2.89 16.73
N ILE A 115 3.33 1.88 17.06
CA ILE A 115 3.49 0.68 16.22
C ILE A 115 2.22 -0.18 16.28
N GLU A 116 1.61 -0.33 17.46
CA GLU A 116 0.34 -1.06 17.59
C GLU A 116 -0.81 -0.36 16.83
N LYS A 117 -0.84 0.99 16.85
CA LYS A 117 -1.78 1.77 16.04
C LYS A 117 -1.56 1.54 14.54
N ASP A 118 -0.30 1.54 14.09
CA ASP A 118 0.04 1.26 12.68
C ASP A 118 -0.39 -0.15 12.25
N ILE A 119 -0.14 -1.16 13.09
CA ILE A 119 -0.56 -2.55 12.84
C ILE A 119 -2.09 -2.65 12.79
N LEU A 120 -2.78 -1.99 13.71
CA LEU A 120 -4.24 -1.98 13.74
C LEU A 120 -4.82 -1.29 12.50
N GLN A 121 -4.24 -0.17 12.07
CA GLN A 121 -4.67 0.55 10.87
C GLN A 121 -4.46 -0.29 9.62
N LEU A 122 -3.31 -0.94 9.48
CA LEU A 122 -3.03 -1.84 8.38
C LEU A 122 -4.02 -3.02 8.36
N SER A 123 -4.25 -3.64 9.51
CA SER A 123 -5.15 -4.79 9.64
C SER A 123 -6.58 -4.43 9.26
N ALA A 124 -7.10 -3.31 9.77
CA ALA A 124 -8.43 -2.80 9.41
C ALA A 124 -8.52 -2.47 7.90
N SER A 125 -7.44 -1.97 7.33
CA SER A 125 -7.37 -1.62 5.91
C SER A 125 -7.41 -2.82 4.97
N PHE A 126 -6.87 -3.98 5.37
CA PHE A 126 -7.00 -5.22 4.60
C PHE A 126 -8.46 -5.64 4.43
N TYR A 127 -9.28 -5.44 5.46
CA TYR A 127 -10.71 -5.78 5.39
C TYR A 127 -11.53 -4.75 4.60
N GLN A 128 -11.13 -3.47 4.61
CA GLN A 128 -11.87 -2.39 3.95
C GLN A 128 -11.50 -2.21 2.48
N ASN A 129 -10.32 -2.69 2.05
CA ASN A 129 -9.84 -2.54 0.69
C ASN A 129 -9.60 -3.92 0.05
N ASN A 130 -10.54 -4.36 -0.78
CA ASN A 130 -10.51 -5.66 -1.44
C ASN A 130 -9.22 -5.90 -2.24
N GLY A 131 -8.70 -4.88 -2.93
CA GLY A 131 -7.45 -5.02 -3.67
C GLY A 131 -6.24 -5.21 -2.76
N LEU A 132 -6.17 -4.50 -1.64
CA LEU A 132 -5.12 -4.71 -0.64
C LEU A 132 -5.23 -6.10 0.01
N GLY A 133 -6.45 -6.57 0.30
CA GLY A 133 -6.73 -7.93 0.76
C GLY A 133 -6.27 -8.99 -0.24
N PHE A 134 -6.58 -8.82 -1.52
CA PHE A 134 -6.10 -9.70 -2.59
C PHE A 134 -4.56 -9.75 -2.65
N LEU A 135 -3.89 -8.60 -2.49
CA LEU A 135 -2.42 -8.55 -2.47
C LEU A 135 -1.84 -9.27 -1.26
N THR A 136 -2.51 -9.23 -0.10
CA THR A 136 -2.09 -10.03 1.05
C THR A 136 -2.30 -11.53 0.84
N ASP A 137 -3.39 -11.94 0.20
CA ASP A 137 -3.63 -13.36 -0.12
C ASP A 137 -2.57 -13.90 -1.08
N MET A 138 -2.06 -13.06 -1.98
CA MET A 138 -0.98 -13.41 -2.91
C MET A 138 0.35 -13.72 -2.20
N VAL A 139 0.55 -13.21 -0.98
CA VAL A 139 1.72 -13.54 -0.15
C VAL A 139 1.68 -15.02 0.26
N GLY A 140 0.49 -15.58 0.48
CA GLY A 140 0.25 -16.98 0.82
C GLY A 140 0.19 -17.26 2.32
N GLU A 141 0.22 -18.54 2.70
CA GLU A 141 0.20 -18.97 4.10
C GLU A 141 1.53 -18.68 4.79
N LEU A 142 1.44 -18.08 5.99
CA LEU A 142 2.60 -17.61 6.75
C LEU A 142 2.55 -18.15 8.16
N ASN A 143 3.72 -18.54 8.67
CA ASN A 143 3.89 -18.72 10.11
C ASN A 143 4.13 -17.37 10.81
N THR A 144 4.07 -17.38 12.15
CA THR A 144 4.22 -16.17 12.97
C THR A 144 5.49 -15.35 12.66
N GLN A 145 6.63 -16.01 12.44
CA GLN A 145 7.89 -15.33 12.14
C GLN A 145 7.83 -14.64 10.77
N GLN A 146 7.27 -15.32 9.76
CA GLN A 146 7.11 -14.75 8.42
C GLN A 146 6.12 -13.58 8.44
N THR A 147 5.02 -13.69 9.18
CA THR A 147 4.05 -12.59 9.36
C THR A 147 4.73 -11.34 9.94
N LYS A 148 5.56 -11.51 10.96
CA LYS A 148 6.32 -10.40 11.57
C LYS A 148 7.29 -9.75 10.59
N GLN A 149 8.02 -10.55 9.81
CA GLN A 149 8.92 -10.04 8.77
C GLN A 149 8.17 -9.24 7.69
N ILE A 150 7.01 -9.73 7.27
CA ILE A 150 6.19 -9.05 6.27
C ILE A 150 5.61 -7.75 6.82
N LEU A 151 5.11 -7.74 8.07
CA LEU A 151 4.65 -6.52 8.73
C LEU A 151 5.78 -5.48 8.84
N ALA A 152 7.00 -5.90 9.18
CA ALA A 152 8.16 -5.02 9.24
C ALA A 152 8.43 -4.35 7.88
N VAL A 153 8.32 -5.11 6.78
CA VAL A 153 8.47 -4.59 5.42
C VAL A 153 7.34 -3.62 5.05
N ILE A 154 6.07 -4.01 5.26
CA ILE A 154 4.91 -3.20 4.85
C ILE A 154 4.86 -1.88 5.63
N LEU A 155 5.09 -1.94 6.94
CA LEU A 155 5.07 -0.76 7.81
C LEU A 155 6.40 0.03 7.79
N SER A 156 7.45 -0.51 7.16
CA SER A 156 8.80 0.07 7.19
C SER A 156 9.30 0.28 8.63
N ARG A 157 9.14 -0.76 9.45
CA ARG A 157 9.60 -0.83 10.85
C ARG A 157 10.67 -1.90 10.99
N SER A 158 11.46 -1.85 12.06
CA SER A 158 12.39 -2.94 12.36
C SER A 158 11.64 -4.18 12.85
N ILE A 159 12.24 -5.36 12.71
CA ILE A 159 11.61 -6.60 13.18
C ILE A 159 11.42 -6.59 14.71
N GLU A 160 12.35 -5.99 15.44
CA GLU A 160 12.32 -5.85 16.90
C GLU A 160 11.15 -4.96 17.35
N GLN A 161 10.86 -3.91 16.59
CA GLN A 161 9.70 -3.04 16.82
C GLN A 161 8.39 -3.80 16.65
N ILE A 162 8.27 -4.62 15.60
CA ILE A 162 7.10 -5.47 15.36
C ILE A 162 7.00 -6.55 16.43
N ASP A 163 8.11 -7.18 16.82
CA ASP A 163 8.15 -8.20 17.86
C ASP A 163 7.69 -7.67 19.21
N ALA A 164 8.11 -6.45 19.58
CA ALA A 164 7.67 -5.80 20.81
C ALA A 164 6.16 -5.51 20.78
N ALA A 165 5.63 -5.02 19.65
CA ALA A 165 4.21 -4.71 19.49
C ALA A 165 3.31 -5.96 19.45
N LEU A 166 3.86 -7.12 19.06
CA LEU A 166 3.14 -8.40 19.01
C LEU A 166 3.57 -9.37 20.14
N ASN A 167 4.12 -8.85 21.23
CA ASN A 167 4.40 -9.64 22.42
C ASN A 167 3.10 -9.91 23.20
N VAL A 168 2.98 -11.04 23.91
CA VAL A 168 1.82 -11.38 24.77
C VAL A 168 1.59 -10.33 25.88
N LYS A 169 2.58 -9.50 26.19
CA LYS A 169 2.46 -8.39 27.14
C LYS A 169 2.13 -7.05 26.49
N SER A 170 2.00 -7.00 25.16
CA SER A 170 1.55 -5.80 24.47
C SER A 170 0.04 -5.63 24.68
N THR A 171 -0.49 -4.46 24.31
CA THR A 171 -1.91 -4.17 24.53
C THR A 171 -2.76 -4.66 23.35
N LEU A 172 -2.16 -4.77 22.16
CA LEU A 172 -2.86 -5.18 20.95
C LEU A 172 -3.21 -6.68 20.90
N LEU A 173 -2.48 -7.53 21.63
CA LEU A 173 -2.68 -9.00 21.70
C LEU A 173 -3.14 -9.44 23.10
#